data_AF-A0A921Z3B6-F1
#
_entry.id   AF-A0A921Z3B6-F1
#
_cell.length_a   1.000
_cell.length_b   1.000
_cell.length_c   1.000
_cell.angle_alpha   90.00
_cell.angle_beta   90.00
_cell.angle_gamma   90.00
#
_symmetry.space_group_name_H-M   'P 1'
#
loop_
_entity.id
_entity.type
_entity.pdbx_description
1 polymer ?
#
loop_
_entity_poly.entity_id
_entity_poly.type
_entity_poly.pdbx_seq_one_letter_code
_entity_poly.pdbx_strand_id
1 'polypeptide(L)'
;MKLLITVVALAAVASCAEIASPEESPVYDYHRRFGIAKASRIRLLEEEAAKDVSNSRIVGGSVSDISQTPYQVGLVITVLFILQTVCGGSLISSTRVVTAAHCNHDGVITAQSFTAVFGSNFIFSGGTRIRTTNVVMHPQWNPRTVNNDIAIIRISPVTFSNVIQPIALPSGGELNNNFVGWNALASGFGLTRDGKHYNNYCNYIRYIHKKKLYRS
;
A
#
# COMPACT_ATOMS: atom_id res chain seq x y z
N MET A 1 28.01 -40.46 55.96
CA MET A 1 27.41 -39.15 56.31
C MET A 1 27.89 -38.14 55.28
N LYS A 2 26.97 -37.62 54.44
CA LYS A 2 27.06 -36.36 53.65
C LYS A 2 28.14 -36.34 52.53
N LEU A 3 27.94 -35.84 51.32
CA LEU A 3 26.96 -34.90 50.77
C LEU A 3 26.94 -35.12 49.23
N LEU A 4 25.78 -35.43 48.63
CA LEU A 4 25.59 -35.32 47.18
C LEU A 4 25.36 -33.84 46.84
N ILE A 5 26.24 -33.25 46.03
CA ILE A 5 26.04 -31.89 45.51
C ILE A 5 25.40 -32.04 44.12
N THR A 6 24.08 -31.92 44.06
CA THR A 6 23.36 -31.75 42.80
C THR A 6 23.51 -30.31 42.33
N VAL A 7 24.33 -30.10 41.29
CA VAL A 7 24.42 -28.83 40.59
C VAL A 7 23.17 -28.70 39.71
N VAL A 8 22.20 -27.91 40.16
CA VAL A 8 21.09 -27.48 39.32
C VAL A 8 21.62 -26.36 38.41
N ALA A 9 21.93 -26.71 37.16
CA ALA A 9 22.20 -25.72 36.13
C ALA A 9 20.87 -25.02 35.77
N LEU A 10 20.67 -23.82 36.31
CA LEU A 10 19.56 -22.95 35.92
C LEU A 10 19.89 -22.38 34.54
N ALA A 11 19.44 -23.06 33.48
CA ALA A 11 19.46 -22.50 32.14
C ALA A 11 18.45 -21.34 32.08
N ALA A 12 18.93 -20.12 32.23
CA ALA A 12 18.14 -18.93 31.91
C ALA A 12 17.89 -18.94 30.41
N VAL A 13 16.68 -19.33 30.02
CA VAL A 13 16.20 -19.15 28.64
C VAL A 13 15.91 -17.67 28.46
N ALA A 14 16.94 -16.90 28.13
CA ALA A 14 16.77 -15.56 27.62
C ALA A 14 16.16 -15.70 26.23
N SER A 15 14.83 -15.60 26.15
CA SER A 15 14.16 -15.29 24.89
C SER A 15 14.62 -13.89 24.49
N CYS A 16 15.69 -13.80 23.71
CA CYS A 16 15.97 -12.61 22.91
C CYS A 16 14.80 -12.46 21.94
N ALA A 17 13.78 -11.72 22.34
CA ALA A 17 13.00 -11.01 21.35
C ALA A 17 14.00 -10.05 20.67
N GLU A 18 14.43 -10.39 19.45
CA GLU A 18 15.16 -9.46 18.61
C GLU A 18 14.31 -8.19 18.50
N ILE A 19 14.76 -7.11 19.15
CA ILE A 19 14.21 -5.79 18.93
C ILE A 19 14.67 -5.43 17.51
N ALA A 20 13.85 -5.76 16.52
CA ALA A 20 14.04 -5.30 15.15
C ALA A 20 14.28 -3.79 15.22
N SER A 21 15.47 -3.37 14.79
CA SER A 21 15.85 -1.97 14.87
C SER A 21 14.88 -1.15 14.01
N PRO A 22 14.60 0.12 14.35
CA PRO A 22 13.74 0.98 13.54
C PRO A 22 14.16 1.12 12.06
N GLU A 23 15.40 0.76 11.71
CA GLU A 23 15.91 0.78 10.33
C GLU A 23 15.36 -0.35 9.43
N GLU A 24 14.86 -1.45 10.00
CA GLU A 24 14.39 -2.60 9.22
C GLU A 24 12.91 -2.52 8.82
N SER A 25 12.12 -1.67 9.47
CA SER A 25 10.71 -1.52 9.15
C SER A 25 10.52 -0.91 7.75
N PRO A 26 9.81 -1.58 6.81
CA PRO A 26 9.60 -1.06 5.45
C PRO A 26 8.68 0.16 5.41
N VAL A 27 7.95 0.43 6.51
CA VAL A 27 7.03 1.56 6.63
C VAL A 27 7.64 2.76 7.35
N TYR A 28 8.69 2.57 8.16
CA TYR A 28 9.35 3.67 8.85
C TYR A 28 10.18 4.52 7.88
N ASP A 29 9.98 5.84 7.89
CA ASP A 29 10.57 6.79 6.93
C ASP A 29 10.25 6.43 5.45
N TYR A 30 9.10 5.79 5.23
CA TYR A 30 8.65 5.36 3.90
C TYR A 30 8.65 6.49 2.87
N HIS A 31 8.17 7.68 3.23
CA HIS A 31 8.02 8.79 2.29
C HIS A 31 9.37 9.18 1.69
N ARG A 32 10.43 9.25 2.51
CA ARG A 32 11.78 9.58 2.07
C ARG A 32 12.45 8.41 1.35
N ARG A 33 12.40 7.21 1.93
CA ARG A 33 13.13 6.03 1.44
C ARG A 33 12.56 5.46 0.14
N PHE A 34 11.23 5.47 -0.01
CA PHE A 34 10.55 4.78 -1.10
C PHE A 34 9.52 5.65 -1.81
N GLY A 35 8.69 6.37 -1.05
CA GLY A 35 7.51 7.07 -1.55
C GLY A 35 7.80 8.10 -2.63
N ILE A 36 8.80 8.98 -2.40
CA ILE A 36 9.18 10.03 -3.36
C ILE A 36 9.74 9.42 -4.65
N ALA A 37 10.71 8.51 -4.54
CA ALA A 37 11.33 7.87 -5.70
C ALA A 37 10.29 7.09 -6.53
N LYS A 38 9.37 6.40 -5.86
CA LYS A 38 8.27 5.67 -6.50
C LYS A 38 7.31 6.60 -7.24
N ALA A 39 6.96 7.74 -6.64
CA ALA A 39 6.11 8.75 -7.27
C ALA A 39 6.73 9.31 -8.55
N SER A 40 7.99 9.75 -8.49
CA SER A 40 8.71 10.27 -9.66
C SER A 40 8.82 9.22 -10.77
N ARG A 41 9.12 7.97 -10.40
CA ARG A 41 9.22 6.88 -11.38
C ARG A 41 7.90 6.59 -12.08
N ILE A 42 6.80 6.46 -11.33
CA ILE A 42 5.49 6.22 -11.95
C ILE A 42 5.10 7.39 -12.84
N ARG A 43 5.29 8.63 -12.41
CA ARG A 43 5.02 9.82 -13.24
C ARG A 43 5.72 9.75 -14.59
N LEU A 44 7.03 9.48 -14.60
CA LEU A 44 7.81 9.38 -15.83
C LEU A 44 7.27 8.27 -16.75
N LEU A 45 6.85 7.13 -16.19
CA LEU A 45 6.26 6.05 -16.97
C LEU A 45 4.90 6.41 -17.58
N GLU A 46 4.07 7.14 -16.84
CA GLU A 46 2.78 7.64 -17.35
C GLU A 46 2.98 8.70 -18.44
N GLU A 47 3.92 9.62 -18.25
CA GLU A 47 4.27 10.64 -19.25
C GLU A 47 4.85 10.04 -20.52
N GLU A 48 5.67 8.98 -20.41
CA GLU A 48 6.21 8.27 -21.56
C GLU A 48 5.11 7.49 -22.30
N ALA A 49 4.24 6.79 -21.57
CA ALA A 49 3.09 6.10 -22.15
C ALA A 49 2.11 7.06 -22.84
N ALA A 50 1.99 8.31 -22.35
CA ALA A 50 1.17 9.34 -22.97
C ALA A 50 1.78 9.92 -24.26
N LYS A 51 3.06 9.71 -24.54
CA LYS A 51 3.73 10.13 -25.78
C LYS A 51 3.67 9.05 -26.87
N ASP A 52 3.63 7.77 -26.48
CA ASP A 52 3.60 6.61 -27.38
C ASP A 52 2.22 6.32 -28.01
N VAL A 53 1.44 7.38 -28.30
CA VAL A 53 0.10 7.27 -28.91
C VAL A 53 0.17 6.83 -30.39
N SER A 54 1.37 6.72 -30.98
CA SER A 54 1.57 6.28 -32.37
C SER A 54 1.88 4.79 -32.55
N ASN A 55 2.13 4.03 -31.47
CA ASN A 55 2.31 2.58 -31.55
C ASN A 55 1.57 1.87 -30.40
N SER A 56 0.31 1.48 -30.65
CA SER A 56 -0.52 0.75 -29.70
C SER A 56 -0.04 -0.71 -29.48
N ARG A 57 1.16 -0.89 -28.94
CA ARG A 57 1.66 -2.22 -28.57
C ARG A 57 2.40 -2.17 -27.24
N ILE A 58 1.63 -2.14 -26.16
CA ILE A 58 2.08 -2.69 -24.90
C ILE A 58 2.14 -4.22 -25.08
N VAL A 59 3.34 -4.76 -25.30
CA VAL A 59 3.57 -6.20 -25.52
C VAL A 59 4.00 -6.86 -24.21
N GLY A 60 3.36 -7.97 -23.83
CA GLY A 60 3.91 -8.91 -22.83
C GLY A 60 3.23 -8.96 -21.45
N GLY A 61 2.13 -8.24 -21.21
CA GLY A 61 1.27 -8.48 -20.03
C GLY A 61 -0.07 -7.78 -20.13
N SER A 62 -1.02 -8.15 -19.27
CA SER A 62 -2.36 -7.57 -19.28
C SER A 62 -2.35 -6.17 -18.67
N VAL A 63 -2.67 -5.14 -19.46
CA VAL A 63 -3.19 -3.88 -18.89
C VAL A 63 -4.38 -4.28 -18.04
N SER A 64 -4.27 -4.15 -16.73
CA SER A 64 -5.40 -4.37 -15.83
C SER A 64 -6.41 -3.27 -16.12
N ASP A 65 -7.61 -3.63 -16.56
CA ASP A 65 -8.73 -2.70 -16.69
C ASP A 65 -9.21 -2.26 -15.30
N ILE A 66 -9.50 -0.97 -15.12
CA ILE A 66 -9.96 -0.42 -13.82
C ILE A 66 -11.31 -0.98 -13.42
N SER A 67 -12.11 -1.42 -14.38
CA SER A 67 -13.34 -2.17 -14.15
C SER A 67 -13.15 -3.46 -13.32
N GLN A 68 -11.95 -4.06 -13.31
CA GLN A 68 -11.69 -5.29 -12.56
C GLN A 68 -11.43 -5.07 -11.07
N THR A 69 -10.96 -3.89 -10.67
CA THR A 69 -10.85 -3.50 -9.25
C THR A 69 -11.40 -2.09 -9.04
N PRO A 70 -12.72 -1.90 -9.16
CA PRO A 70 -13.36 -0.58 -9.13
C PRO A 70 -13.27 0.11 -7.76
N TYR A 71 -12.85 -0.64 -6.73
CA TYR A 71 -12.55 -0.14 -5.39
C TYR A 71 -11.13 0.36 -5.21
N GLN A 72 -10.23 0.16 -6.19
CA GLN A 72 -8.85 0.63 -6.11
C GLN A 72 -8.81 2.15 -6.06
N VAL A 73 -8.07 2.68 -5.08
CA VAL A 73 -7.78 4.10 -4.97
C VAL A 73 -6.28 4.31 -5.07
N GLY A 74 -5.86 5.20 -5.96
CA GLY A 74 -4.50 5.74 -5.96
C GLY A 74 -4.42 6.95 -5.06
N LEU A 75 -3.39 7.05 -4.23
CA LEU A 75 -3.16 8.22 -3.38
C LEU A 75 -1.90 8.94 -3.84
N VAL A 76 -2.05 10.19 -4.29
CA VAL A 76 -0.93 11.12 -4.47
C VAL A 76 -0.87 12.02 -3.24
N ILE A 77 0.26 11.99 -2.54
CA ILE A 77 0.39 12.56 -1.21
C ILE A 77 1.45 13.65 -1.26
N THR A 78 1.09 14.87 -0.91
CA THR A 78 2.04 15.98 -0.79
C THR A 78 2.74 15.90 0.56
N VAL A 79 4.07 15.92 0.54
CA VAL A 79 4.94 15.96 1.71
C VAL A 79 6.01 17.02 1.48
N LEU A 80 6.62 17.55 2.55
CA LEU A 80 7.77 18.47 2.45
C LEU A 80 7.54 19.59 1.42
N PHE A 81 6.37 20.23 1.50
CA PHE A 81 5.87 21.35 0.69
C PHE A 81 5.52 20.98 -0.75
N ILE A 82 6.49 20.54 -1.56
CA ILE A 82 6.32 20.33 -3.01
C ILE A 82 6.53 18.87 -3.43
N LEU A 83 7.12 18.05 -2.56
CA LEU A 83 7.42 16.67 -2.89
C LEU A 83 6.14 15.85 -2.87
N GLN A 84 6.12 14.82 -3.71
CA GLN A 84 4.99 13.92 -3.80
C GLN A 84 5.43 12.49 -3.55
N THR A 85 4.60 11.77 -2.81
CA THR A 85 4.71 10.32 -2.63
C THR A 85 3.44 9.65 -3.11
N VAL A 86 3.48 8.32 -3.21
CA VAL A 86 2.32 7.54 -3.61
C VAL A 86 2.03 6.41 -2.63
N CYS A 87 0.74 6.17 -2.42
CA CYS A 87 0.20 5.03 -1.69
C CYS A 87 -1.02 4.45 -2.42
N GLY A 88 -1.52 3.32 -1.91
CA GLY A 88 -2.81 2.77 -2.30
C GLY A 88 -3.88 3.02 -1.24
N GLY A 89 -5.13 2.85 -1.64
CA GLY A 89 -6.27 2.76 -0.74
C GLY A 89 -7.39 1.94 -1.38
N SER A 90 -8.46 1.74 -0.61
CA SER A 90 -9.67 1.11 -1.11
C SER A 90 -10.90 1.92 -0.73
N LEU A 91 -11.80 2.13 -1.69
CA LEU A 91 -13.08 2.80 -1.45
C LEU A 91 -13.97 1.85 -0.65
N ILE A 92 -14.50 2.31 0.48
CA ILE A 92 -15.39 1.49 1.34
C ILE A 92 -16.80 2.11 1.44
N SER A 93 -16.94 3.39 1.09
CA SER A 93 -18.21 4.07 0.88
C SER A 93 -18.00 5.28 -0.03
N SER A 94 -19.07 5.95 -0.46
CA SER A 94 -18.95 7.15 -1.31
C SER A 94 -18.13 8.28 -0.67
N THR A 95 -17.91 8.27 0.65
CA THR A 95 -17.21 9.32 1.39
C THR A 95 -15.97 8.85 2.13
N ARG A 96 -15.60 7.57 2.02
CA ARG A 96 -14.54 6.97 2.84
C ARG A 96 -13.63 6.05 2.04
N VAL A 97 -12.33 6.26 2.21
CA VAL A 97 -11.26 5.40 1.69
C VAL A 97 -10.47 4.85 2.86
N VAL A 98 -10.28 3.54 2.91
CA VAL A 98 -9.34 2.90 3.83
C VAL A 98 -7.94 2.89 3.21
N THR A 99 -6.92 3.15 4.03
CA THR A 99 -5.51 3.12 3.64
C THR A 99 -4.66 2.74 4.86
N ALA A 100 -3.34 2.69 4.68
CA ALA A 100 -2.38 2.48 5.74
C ALA A 100 -2.12 3.79 6.52
N ALA A 101 -1.87 3.70 7.83
CA ALA A 101 -1.56 4.86 8.66
C ALA A 101 -0.20 5.47 8.28
N HIS A 102 0.78 4.65 7.89
CA HIS A 102 2.09 5.14 7.46
C HIS A 102 2.02 6.04 6.21
N CYS A 103 0.97 5.92 5.39
CA CYS A 103 0.76 6.83 4.26
C CYS A 103 0.46 8.26 4.71
N ASN A 104 -0.05 8.45 5.94
CA ASN A 104 -0.24 9.76 6.53
C ASN A 104 0.91 10.18 7.45
N HIS A 105 1.43 9.26 8.27
CA HIS A 105 2.57 9.52 9.12
C HIS A 105 3.44 8.27 9.26
N ASP A 106 4.63 8.30 8.67
CA ASP A 106 5.58 7.17 8.61
C ASP A 106 6.57 7.12 9.78
N GLY A 107 6.32 7.90 10.84
CA GLY A 107 7.23 8.05 11.98
C GLY A 107 8.26 9.18 11.83
N VAL A 108 8.41 9.75 10.63
CA VAL A 108 9.34 10.86 10.36
C VAL A 108 8.64 12.01 9.65
N ILE A 109 7.88 11.72 8.60
CA ILE A 109 7.20 12.66 7.72
C ILE A 109 5.69 12.50 7.88
N THR A 110 5.00 13.64 8.01
CA THR A 110 3.53 13.70 7.98
C THR A 110 3.05 14.28 6.65
N ALA A 111 2.06 13.65 6.06
CA ALA A 111 1.37 14.10 4.87
C ALA A 111 0.70 15.48 5.08
N GLN A 112 0.86 16.37 4.11
CA GLN A 112 0.24 17.70 4.12
C GLN A 112 -1.13 17.69 3.44
N SER A 113 -1.28 16.87 2.39
CA SER A 113 -2.57 16.65 1.74
C SER A 113 -2.56 15.41 0.86
N PHE A 114 -3.75 14.87 0.61
CA PHE A 114 -3.99 13.72 -0.25
C PHE A 114 -4.78 14.15 -1.47
N THR A 115 -4.46 13.56 -2.62
CA THR A 115 -5.33 13.48 -3.79
C THR A 115 -5.69 12.01 -3.99
N ALA A 116 -6.94 11.66 -3.70
CA ALA A 116 -7.49 10.34 -3.97
C ALA A 116 -7.95 10.25 -5.43
N VAL A 117 -7.52 9.20 -6.12
CA VAL A 117 -7.73 8.98 -7.56
C VAL A 117 -8.53 7.70 -7.74
N PHE A 118 -9.69 7.82 -8.37
CA PHE A 118 -10.66 6.74 -8.60
C PHE A 118 -10.85 6.49 -10.09
N GLY A 119 -11.18 5.25 -10.47
CA GLY A 119 -11.60 4.95 -11.84
C GLY A 119 -10.54 5.20 -12.91
N SER A 120 -9.24 5.16 -12.56
CA SER A 120 -8.14 5.34 -13.50
C SER A 120 -7.13 4.20 -13.47
N ASN A 121 -6.54 3.91 -14.62
CA ASN A 121 -5.34 3.07 -14.75
C ASN A 121 -4.05 3.85 -14.48
N PHE A 122 -4.14 5.17 -14.33
CA PHE A 122 -3.04 6.10 -14.13
C PHE A 122 -3.26 6.88 -12.83
N ILE A 123 -2.24 7.02 -11.98
CA ILE A 123 -2.33 7.74 -10.70
C ILE A 123 -2.05 9.23 -10.85
N PHE A 124 -1.25 9.66 -11.84
CA PHE A 124 -0.95 11.08 -12.08
C PHE A 124 -1.83 11.73 -13.15
N SER A 125 -2.63 10.94 -13.87
CA SER A 125 -3.55 11.45 -14.90
C SER A 125 -4.90 10.71 -14.91
N GLY A 126 -5.91 11.34 -15.50
CA GLY A 126 -7.27 10.79 -15.62
C GLY A 126 -7.98 10.55 -14.28
N GLY A 127 -9.10 9.82 -14.38
CA GLY A 127 -9.94 9.44 -13.24
C GLY A 127 -10.70 10.58 -12.58
N THR A 128 -11.50 10.22 -11.57
CA THR A 128 -12.06 11.19 -10.63
C THR A 128 -11.02 11.48 -9.55
N ARG A 129 -10.73 12.75 -9.30
CA ARG A 129 -9.67 13.18 -8.37
C ARG A 129 -10.27 14.04 -7.27
N ILE A 130 -10.09 13.63 -6.02
CA ILE A 130 -10.62 14.36 -4.86
C ILE A 130 -9.47 14.68 -3.92
N ARG A 131 -9.25 15.97 -3.68
CA ARG A 131 -8.24 16.45 -2.73
C ARG A 131 -8.84 16.57 -1.33
N THR A 132 -8.09 16.15 -0.31
CA THR A 132 -8.50 16.24 1.10
C THR A 132 -7.29 16.30 2.02
N THR A 133 -7.48 16.85 3.22
CA THR A 133 -6.54 16.79 4.35
C THR A 133 -7.13 16.01 5.52
N ASN A 134 -8.35 15.50 5.40
CA ASN A 134 -9.07 14.84 6.48
C ASN A 134 -8.73 13.35 6.52
N VAL A 135 -7.83 12.99 7.43
CA VAL A 135 -7.40 11.62 7.68
C VAL A 135 -7.52 11.31 9.16
N VAL A 136 -8.11 10.16 9.46
CA VAL A 136 -8.23 9.62 10.81
C VAL A 136 -7.40 8.35 10.88
N MET A 137 -6.25 8.42 11.55
CA MET A 137 -5.40 7.26 11.82
C MET A 137 -5.95 6.46 13.01
N HIS A 138 -5.64 5.17 13.06
CA HIS A 138 -5.87 4.39 14.27
C HIS A 138 -5.13 5.03 15.45
N PRO A 139 -5.79 5.25 16.62
CA PRO A 139 -5.17 5.97 17.74
C PRO A 139 -3.97 5.24 18.34
N GLN A 140 -3.85 3.94 18.10
CA GLN A 140 -2.73 3.10 18.53
C GLN A 140 -1.75 2.75 17.39
N TRP A 141 -1.74 3.51 16.29
CA TRP A 141 -0.72 3.37 15.24
C TRP A 141 0.68 3.53 15.84
N ASN A 142 1.57 2.58 15.58
CA ASN A 142 2.97 2.64 16.00
C ASN A 142 3.91 2.38 14.80
N PRO A 143 4.62 3.41 14.29
CA PRO A 143 5.47 3.26 13.11
C PRO A 143 6.73 2.42 13.34
N ARG A 144 7.14 2.20 14.60
CA ARG A 144 8.30 1.35 14.92
C ARG A 144 7.95 -0.14 14.90
N THR A 145 6.75 -0.50 15.36
CA THR A 145 6.30 -1.91 15.44
C THR A 145 5.34 -2.31 14.33
N VAL A 146 4.90 -1.35 13.50
CA VAL A 146 3.90 -1.53 12.44
C VAL A 146 2.51 -1.93 12.98
N ASN A 147 2.30 -1.83 14.29
CA ASN A 147 1.01 -2.16 14.90
C ASN A 147 -0.06 -1.15 14.51
N ASN A 148 -1.22 -1.64 14.10
CA ASN A 148 -2.39 -0.85 13.72
C ASN A 148 -2.14 0.12 12.54
N ASP A 149 -1.46 -0.35 11.50
CA ASP A 149 -1.20 0.40 10.27
C ASP A 149 -2.47 0.59 9.41
N ILE A 150 -3.44 1.34 9.94
CA ILE A 150 -4.72 1.60 9.28
C ILE A 150 -5.20 3.03 9.53
N ALA A 151 -5.72 3.64 8.49
CA ALA A 151 -6.33 4.96 8.52
C ALA A 151 -7.53 5.06 7.58
N ILE A 152 -8.44 5.99 7.88
CA ILE A 152 -9.57 6.35 7.04
C ILE A 152 -9.37 7.78 6.52
N ILE A 153 -9.35 7.92 5.20
CA ILE A 153 -9.41 9.21 4.53
C ILE A 153 -10.89 9.56 4.31
N ARG A 154 -11.31 10.75 4.75
CA ARG A 154 -12.64 11.29 4.47
C ARG A 154 -12.57 12.20 3.25
N ILE A 155 -13.46 11.93 2.29
CA ILE A 155 -13.54 12.63 1.02
C ILE A 155 -14.94 13.23 0.82
N SER A 156 -15.06 14.21 -0.07
CA SER A 156 -16.36 14.57 -0.63
C SER A 156 -16.98 13.35 -1.34
N PRO A 157 -18.31 13.21 -1.38
CA PRO A 157 -18.96 12.08 -2.02
C PRO A 157 -18.48 11.86 -3.46
N VAL A 158 -18.12 10.62 -3.80
CA VAL A 158 -17.85 10.17 -5.17
C VAL A 158 -19.07 9.44 -5.73
N THR A 159 -19.38 9.70 -7.00
CA THR A 159 -20.46 8.99 -7.72
C THR A 159 -19.98 7.62 -8.15
N PHE A 160 -20.75 6.58 -7.83
CA PHE A 160 -20.45 5.22 -8.23
C PHE A 160 -20.70 4.99 -9.73
N SER A 161 -19.90 4.13 -10.34
CA SER A 161 -19.93 3.79 -11.76
C SER A 161 -19.41 2.35 -11.98
N ASN A 162 -19.29 1.90 -13.23
CA ASN A 162 -18.67 0.61 -13.54
C ASN A 162 -17.17 0.52 -13.18
N VAL A 163 -16.52 1.66 -12.92
CA VAL A 163 -15.08 1.75 -12.57
C VAL A 163 -14.83 2.38 -11.20
N ILE A 164 -15.89 2.74 -10.47
CA ILE A 164 -15.83 3.28 -9.10
C ILE A 164 -16.92 2.60 -8.27
N GLN A 165 -16.54 1.67 -7.41
CA GLN A 165 -17.44 0.95 -6.51
C GLN A 165 -16.73 0.69 -5.18
N PRO A 166 -17.46 0.66 -4.05
CA PRO A 166 -16.85 0.29 -2.78
C PRO A 166 -16.55 -1.22 -2.72
N ILE A 167 -15.56 -1.61 -1.93
CA ILE A 167 -15.34 -3.00 -1.51
C ILE A 167 -16.07 -3.25 -0.18
N ALA A 168 -16.60 -4.46 -0.02
CA ALA A 168 -17.18 -4.90 1.25
C ALA A 168 -16.10 -5.10 2.31
N LEU A 169 -16.40 -4.69 3.55
CA LEU A 169 -15.59 -5.07 4.70
C LEU A 169 -16.07 -6.43 5.22
N PRO A 170 -15.18 -7.24 5.84
CA PRO A 170 -15.58 -8.48 6.50
C PRO A 170 -16.71 -8.25 7.51
N SER A 171 -17.67 -9.16 7.57
CA SER A 171 -18.81 -9.06 8.47
C SER A 171 -19.26 -10.41 9.03
N GLY A 172 -20.01 -10.40 10.15
CA GLY A 172 -20.53 -11.62 10.76
C GLY A 172 -19.44 -12.63 11.09
N GLY A 173 -19.59 -13.88 10.62
CA GLY A 173 -18.63 -14.96 10.85
C GLY A 173 -17.24 -14.71 10.24
N GLU A 174 -17.14 -13.84 9.23
CA GLU A 174 -15.86 -13.49 8.59
C GLU A 174 -14.92 -12.73 9.52
N LEU A 175 -15.45 -12.04 10.54
CA LEU A 175 -14.64 -11.31 11.54
C LEU A 175 -13.73 -12.23 12.35
N ASN A 176 -14.09 -13.52 12.46
CA ASN A 176 -13.30 -14.53 13.15
C ASN A 176 -12.50 -15.42 12.18
N ASN A 177 -12.57 -15.16 10.87
CA ASN A 177 -11.85 -15.90 9.85
C ASN A 177 -10.45 -15.30 9.65
N ASN A 178 -9.43 -16.16 9.59
CA ASN A 178 -8.05 -15.75 9.30
C ASN A 178 -7.73 -15.78 7.79
N PHE A 179 -8.68 -16.22 6.97
CA PHE A 179 -8.61 -16.34 5.51
C PHE A 179 -7.40 -17.15 4.99
N VAL A 180 -6.76 -17.96 5.85
CA VAL A 180 -5.59 -18.74 5.48
C VAL A 180 -5.98 -19.77 4.41
N GLY A 181 -5.15 -19.86 3.36
CA GLY A 181 -5.36 -20.75 2.23
C GLY A 181 -6.29 -20.21 1.14
N TRP A 182 -6.93 -19.06 1.36
CA TRP A 182 -7.74 -18.39 0.35
C TRP A 182 -6.87 -17.65 -0.66
N ASN A 183 -7.39 -17.48 -1.88
CA ASN A 183 -6.75 -16.63 -2.87
C ASN A 183 -7.19 -15.18 -2.67
N ALA A 184 -6.23 -14.27 -2.55
CA ALA A 184 -6.45 -12.83 -2.51
C ALA A 184 -6.00 -12.18 -3.83
N LEU A 185 -6.64 -11.05 -4.16
CA LEU A 185 -6.28 -10.21 -5.29
C LEU A 185 -5.58 -8.95 -4.76
N ALA A 186 -4.31 -8.75 -5.14
CA ALA A 186 -3.59 -7.52 -4.89
C ALA A 186 -3.57 -6.68 -6.17
N SER A 187 -3.95 -5.41 -6.07
CA SER A 187 -3.87 -4.46 -7.18
C SER A 187 -3.19 -3.16 -6.77
N GLY A 188 -2.57 -2.48 -7.72
CA GLY A 188 -1.93 -1.18 -7.48
C GLY A 188 -1.11 -0.67 -8.65
N PHE A 189 -0.38 0.41 -8.41
CA PHE A 189 0.43 1.14 -9.42
C PHE A 189 1.94 0.85 -9.29
N GLY A 190 2.30 -0.30 -8.74
CA GLY A 190 3.68 -0.74 -8.52
C GLY A 190 4.20 -1.63 -9.66
N LEU A 191 5.51 -1.85 -9.71
CA LEU A 191 6.12 -2.74 -10.71
C LEU A 191 6.05 -4.20 -10.23
N THR A 192 5.86 -5.12 -11.17
CA THR A 192 5.81 -6.57 -10.92
C THR A 192 7.15 -7.27 -11.14
N ARG A 193 8.28 -6.55 -11.32
CA ARG A 193 9.61 -7.16 -11.43
C ARG A 193 10.76 -6.28 -10.95
N ASP A 194 11.72 -6.91 -10.27
CA ASP A 194 12.98 -6.32 -9.83
C ASP A 194 13.83 -5.88 -11.03
N GLY A 195 14.29 -4.63 -10.99
CA GLY A 195 15.09 -4.00 -12.04
C GLY A 195 16.53 -4.49 -12.12
N LYS A 196 16.76 -5.80 -12.25
CA LYS A 196 18.07 -6.35 -12.64
C LYS A 196 17.93 -7.06 -13.99
N HIS A 197 18.73 -6.60 -14.94
CA HIS A 197 18.91 -7.02 -16.34
C HIS A 197 18.18 -6.18 -17.40
N TYR A 198 19.01 -5.43 -18.13
CA TYR A 198 18.74 -4.76 -19.40
C TYR A 198 18.20 -5.75 -20.45
N ASN A 199 16.93 -5.58 -20.87
CA ASN A 199 16.48 -5.43 -22.26
C ASN A 199 14.95 -5.43 -22.31
N ASN A 200 14.39 -4.35 -22.87
CA ASN A 200 13.15 -4.31 -23.65
C ASN A 200 11.84 -4.85 -23.03
N TYR A 201 10.97 -3.89 -22.70
CA TYR A 201 9.50 -3.96 -22.60
C TYR A 201 8.87 -4.80 -21.46
N CYS A 202 8.69 -4.17 -20.28
CA CYS A 202 7.46 -4.28 -19.49
C CYS A 202 7.50 -3.37 -18.25
N ASN A 203 7.10 -2.10 -18.43
CA ASN A 203 6.81 -1.20 -17.32
C ASN A 203 5.28 -1.13 -17.17
N TYR A 204 4.72 -1.88 -16.22
CA TYR A 204 3.27 -1.82 -15.97
C TYR A 204 2.95 -0.63 -15.08
N ILE A 205 1.99 0.19 -15.53
CA ILE A 205 1.50 1.35 -14.78
C ILE A 205 0.48 0.92 -13.71
N ARG A 206 -0.24 -0.19 -13.95
CA ARG A 206 -1.15 -0.83 -13.01
C ARG A 206 -1.09 -2.36 -13.15
N TYR A 207 -1.14 -3.06 -12.02
CA TYR A 207 -1.07 -4.53 -11.97
C TYR A 207 -2.21 -5.13 -11.13
N ILE A 208 -2.52 -6.39 -11.42
CA ILE A 208 -3.35 -7.28 -10.61
C ILE A 208 -2.57 -8.58 -10.41
N HIS A 209 -2.45 -9.04 -9.18
CA HIS A 209 -1.78 -10.30 -8.84
C HIS A 209 -2.63 -11.14 -7.88
N LYS A 210 -2.79 -12.43 -8.20
CA LYS A 210 -3.45 -13.39 -7.31
C LYS A 210 -2.40 -14.05 -6.42
N LYS A 211 -2.58 -13.99 -5.10
CA LYS A 211 -1.69 -14.63 -4.13
C LYS A 211 -2.49 -15.46 -3.14
N LYS A 212 -1.99 -16.65 -2.80
CA LYS A 212 -2.56 -17.44 -1.72
C LYS A 212 -2.17 -16.82 -0.38
N LEU A 213 -3.12 -16.69 0.54
CA LEU A 213 -2.89 -16.16 1.87
C LEU A 213 -2.26 -17.23 2.75
N TYR A 214 -1.13 -16.89 3.36
CA TYR A 214 -0.41 -17.73 4.31
C TYR A 214 -0.36 -17.03 5.67
N ARG A 215 -0.21 -17.81 6.72
CA ARG A 215 -0.02 -17.29 8.07
C ARG A 215 1.34 -16.58 8.13
N SER A 216 1.36 -15.33 8.56
CA SER A 216 2.58 -14.56 8.85
C SER A 216 3.30 -15.11 10.08
#